data_AF-A0A352JSU3-F1
#
_entry.id   AF-A0A352JSU3-F1
#
_cell.length_a   1.000
_cell.length_b   1.000
_cell.length_c   1.000
_cell.angle_alpha   90.00
_cell.angle_beta   90.00
_cell.angle_gamma   90.00
#
_symmetry.space_group_name_H-M   'P 1'
#
loop_
_entity.id
_entity.type
_entity.pdbx_description
1 polymer ?
#
loop_
_entity_poly.entity_id
_entity_poly.type
_entity_poly.pdbx_seq_one_letter_code
_entity_poly.pdbx_strand_id
1 'polypeptide(L)' 'MSKLLISVSGVRGVVGESLTAQVALDYAEAFGTFLKPGKIAIGGDTRRTGPMIKSAVVAGLMA' A
#
# COMPACT_ATOMS: atom_id res chain seq x y z
N MET A 1 16.18 -4.57 -13.36
CA MET A 1 14.76 -4.45 -12.97
C MET A 1 14.64 -4.86 -11.51
N SER A 2 14.29 -3.93 -10.62
CA SER A 2 14.01 -4.29 -9.22
C SER A 2 12.73 -5.13 -9.16
N LYS A 3 12.75 -6.27 -8.46
CA LYS A 3 11.59 -7.15 -8.32
C LYS A 3 10.75 -6.68 -7.12
N LEU A 4 9.43 -6.62 -7.29
CA LEU A 4 8.52 -6.43 -6.16
C LEU A 4 8.53 -7.67 -5.26
N LEU A 5 8.83 -7.47 -3.97
CA LEU A 5 8.85 -8.52 -2.96
C LEU A 5 7.53 -8.54 -2.21
N ILE A 6 6.79 -9.65 -2.32
CA ILE A 6 5.56 -9.89 -1.58
C ILE A 6 5.78 -11.13 -0.72
N SER A 7 5.61 -10.98 0.60
CA SER A 7 5.71 -12.10 1.54
C SER A 7 4.75 -11.92 2.71
N VAL A 8 4.77 -12.87 3.65
CA VAL A 8 4.02 -12.79 4.92
C VAL A 8 4.35 -11.56 5.75
N SER A 9 5.50 -10.92 5.51
CA SER A 9 5.92 -9.68 6.17
C SER A 9 5.46 -8.42 5.44
N GLY A 10 4.67 -8.56 4.37
CA GLY A 10 4.14 -7.45 3.57
C GLY A 10 4.86 -7.24 2.23
N VAL A 11 4.63 -6.07 1.64
CA VAL A 11 5.11 -5.67 0.31
C VAL A 11 6.32 -4.74 0.43
N ARG A 12 7.40 -5.05 -0.31
CA ARG A 12 8.63 -4.25 -0.35
C ARG A 12 9.12 -4.10 -1.78
N GLY A 13 9.54 -2.89 -2.15
CA GLY A 13 10.06 -2.60 -3.48
C GLY A 13 10.66 -1.21 -3.55
N VAL A 14 11.24 -0.89 -4.70
CA VAL A 14 11.75 0.45 -5.00
C VAL A 14 10.58 1.30 -5.47
N VAL A 15 10.35 2.43 -4.80
CA VAL A 15 9.22 3.31 -5.12
C VAL A 15 9.42 3.93 -6.51
N GLY A 16 8.39 3.84 -7.35
CA GLY A 16 8.43 4.35 -8.73
C GLY A 16 9.00 3.36 -9.75
N GLU A 17 9.53 2.23 -9.29
CA GLU A 17 9.89 1.10 -10.15
C GLU A 17 8.97 -0.10 -9.85
N SER A 18 9.32 -0.89 -8.83
CA SER A 18 8.58 -2.09 -8.45
C SER A 18 7.40 -1.80 -7.53
N LEU A 19 7.54 -0.83 -6.61
CA LEU A 19 6.46 -0.38 -5.74
C LEU A 19 5.89 0.93 -6.27
N THR A 20 4.76 0.85 -6.96
CA THR A 20 4.08 2.02 -7.53
C THR A 20 2.86 2.42 -6.71
N ALA A 21 2.31 3.60 -6.96
CA ALA A 21 1.03 4.02 -6.36
C ALA A 21 -0.09 3.03 -6.70
N GLN A 22 -0.14 2.56 -7.95
CA GLN A 22 -1.13 1.58 -8.40
C GLN A 22 -1.00 0.27 -7.62
N VAL A 23 0.22 -0.27 -7.46
CA VAL A 23 0.45 -1.48 -6.67
C VAL A 23 -0.02 -1.31 -5.22
N ALA A 24 0.23 -0.16 -4.60
CA ALA A 24 -0.21 0.12 -3.24
C ALA A 24 -1.73 0.22 -3.12
N LEU A 25 -2.39 0.82 -4.13
CA LEU A 25 -3.85 0.93 -4.21
C LEU A 25 -4.49 -0.45 -4.38
N ASP A 26 -4.07 -1.22 -5.39
CA ASP A 26 -4.61 -2.55 -5.67
C ASP A 26 -4.45 -3.49 -4.47
N TYR A 27 -3.30 -3.40 -3.79
CA TYR A 27 -3.05 -4.19 -2.59
C TYR A 27 -3.96 -3.77 -1.43
N ALA A 28 -4.24 -2.48 -1.29
CA ALA A 28 -5.13 -1.95 -0.26
C ALA A 28 -6.59 -2.32 -0.52
N GLU A 29 -7.07 -2.25 -1.77
CA GLU A 29 -8.40 -2.73 -2.17
C GLU A 29 -8.57 -4.22 -1.85
N ALA A 30 -7.62 -5.04 -2.31
CA ALA A 30 -7.63 -6.47 -2.03
C ALA A 30 -7.59 -6.75 -0.52
N PHE A 31 -6.76 -6.03 0.24
CA PHE A 31 -6.70 -6.16 1.69
C PHE A 31 -8.04 -5.78 2.35
N GLY A 32 -8.70 -4.72 1.86
CA GLY A 32 -10.00 -4.27 2.33
C GLY A 32 -11.08 -5.36 2.29
N THR A 33 -11.03 -6.25 1.30
CA THR A 33 -11.99 -7.37 1.17
C THR A 33 -11.92 -8.39 2.32
N PHE A 34 -10.81 -8.43 3.06
CA PHE A 34 -10.65 -9.33 4.22
C PHE A 34 -11.11 -8.69 5.53
N LEU A 35 -11.38 -7.39 5.54
CA LEU A 35 -11.70 -6.65 6.75
C LEU A 35 -13.21 -6.62 7.01
N LYS A 36 -13.57 -6.51 8.29
CA LYS A 36 -14.93 -6.16 8.69
C LYS A 36 -15.14 -4.64 8.56
N PRO A 37 -16.39 -4.17 8.37
CA PRO A 37 -16.68 -2.75 8.38
C PRO A 37 -16.18 -2.08 9.66
N GLY A 38 -15.54 -0.91 9.52
CA GLY A 38 -15.01 -0.17 10.67
C GLY A 38 -13.96 0.86 10.29
N LYS A 39 -13.40 1.53 11.32
CA LYS A 39 -12.29 2.46 11.15
C LYS A 39 -10.98 1.70 11.03
N ILE A 40 -10.14 2.09 10.08
CA ILE A 40 -8.83 1.48 9.85
C ILE A 40 -7.73 2.49 10.22
N ALA A 41 -6.77 2.06 11.03
CA ALA A 41 -5.61 2.89 11.37
C ALA A 41 -4.52 2.73 10.30
N ILE A 42 -3.95 3.86 9.86
CA ILE A 42 -2.92 3.89 8.80
C ILE A 42 -1.68 4.63 9.31
N GLY A 43 -0.58 3.88 9.46
CA GLY A 43 0.73 4.38 9.85
C GLY A 43 1.64 4.64 8.65
N GLY A 44 2.70 5.43 8.87
CA GLY A 44 3.74 5.71 7.88
C GLY A 44 5.02 6.15 8.58
N ASP A 45 6.12 6.21 7.84
CA ASP A 45 7.42 6.67 8.33
C ASP A 45 7.82 8.04 7.72
N THR A 46 9.08 8.43 7.90
CA THR A 46 9.61 9.72 7.44
C THR A 46 10.08 9.71 5.98
N ARG A 47 9.88 8.63 5.22
CA ARG A 47 10.30 8.59 3.82
C ARG A 47 9.54 9.65 3.01
N ARG A 48 10.26 10.36 2.15
CA ARG A 48 9.69 11.40 1.27
C ARG A 48 8.56 10.87 0.38
N THR A 49 8.61 9.60 0.01
CA THR A 49 7.58 8.92 -0.79
C THR A 49 6.38 8.44 0.03
N GLY A 50 6.46 8.48 1.36
CA GLY A 50 5.43 8.02 2.29
C GLY A 50 4.05 8.65 2.06
N PRO A 51 3.92 9.98 1.86
CA PRO A 51 2.63 10.60 1.58
C PRO A 51 1.92 10.01 0.35
N MET A 52 2.65 9.73 -0.73
CA MET A 52 2.07 9.16 -1.95
C MET A 52 1.56 7.73 -1.72
N ILE A 53 2.35 6.89 -1.05
CA ILE A 53 1.93 5.53 -0.70
C ILE A 53 0.73 5.56 0.24
N LYS A 54 0.74 6.43 1.25
CA LYS A 54 -0.37 6.59 2.18
C LYS A 54 -1.65 6.99 1.46
N SER A 55 -1.59 7.97 0.55
CA SER A 55 -2.75 8.38 -0.24
C SER A 55 -3.30 7.26 -1.11
N ALA A 56 -2.44 6.47 -1.75
CA ALA A 56 -2.86 5.31 -2.55
C ALA A 56 -3.55 4.23 -1.70
N VAL A 57 -2.99 3.92 -0.53
CA VAL A 57 -3.59 2.95 0.41
C VAL A 57 -4.94 3.45 0.94
N VAL A 58 -5.05 4.74 1.30
CA VAL A 58 -6.33 5.32 1.74
C VAL A 58 -7.37 5.23 0.63
N ALA A 59 -7.01 5.55 -0.61
CA ALA A 59 -7.91 5.48 -1.75
C ALA A 59 -8.43 4.04 -1.94
N GLY A 60 -7.55 3.05 -1.95
CA GLY A 60 -7.94 1.64 -2.11
C GLY A 60 -8.79 1.10 -0.95
N LEU A 61 -8.57 1.56 0.28
CA LEU A 61 -9.40 1.18 1.42
C LEU A 61 -10.79 1.86 1.44
N MET A 62 -10.99 2.90 0.62
CA MET A 62 -12.24 3.67 0.54
C MET A 62 -13.06 3.40 -0.74
N ALA A 63 -12.54 2.57 -1.65
CA ALA A 63 -13.23 2.14 -2.87
C ALA A 63 -14.40 1.20 -2.55
#